data_AF-A0A3R7P8N9-F1
#
_entry.id   AF-A0A3R7P8N9-F1
#
_cell.length_a   1.000
_cell.length_b   1.000
_cell.length_c   1.000
_cell.angle_alpha   90.00
_cell.angle_beta   90.00
_cell.angle_gamma   90.00
#
_symmetry.space_group_name_H-M   'P 1'
#
loop_
_entity.id
_entity.type
_entity.pdbx_description
1 polymer ?
#
loop_
_entity_poly.entity_id
_entity_poly.type
_entity_poly.pdbx_seq_one_letter_code
_entity_poly.pdbx_strand_id
1 'polypeptide(L)' 'AHELRKAGATIAANAGASPHELMAMYGWSKTDMADLYTREVNAKKLAYKAAKMINDNV' A
#
# COMPACT_ATOMS: atom_id res chain seq x y z
N ALA A 1 3.25 4.29 -22.01
CA ALA A 1 3.94 4.62 -20.74
C ALA A 1 3.07 4.46 -19.47
N HIS A 2 1.73 4.32 -19.59
CA HIS A 2 0.83 4.23 -18.44
C HIS A 2 0.91 2.88 -17.70
N GLU A 3 0.92 1.77 -18.44
CA GLU A 3 0.93 0.41 -17.87
C GLU A 3 2.19 0.08 -17.03
N LEU A 4 3.36 0.61 -17.40
CA LEU A 4 4.60 0.41 -16.63
C LEU A 4 4.54 1.06 -15.25
N ARG A 5 3.93 2.26 -15.14
CA ARG A 5 3.76 2.95 -13.85
C ARG A 5 2.77 2.21 -12.96
N LYS A 6 1.70 1.67 -13.56
CA LYS A 6 0.72 0.83 -12.87
C LYS A 6 1.35 -0.45 -12.32
N ALA A 7 2.12 -1.16 -13.13
CA ALA A 7 2.85 -2.35 -12.69
C ALA A 7 3.83 -2.05 -11.55
N GLY A 8 4.61 -0.96 -11.67
CA GLY A 8 5.51 -0.52 -10.62
C GLY A 8 4.80 -0.19 -9.30
N ALA A 9 3.69 0.54 -9.36
CA ALA A 9 2.92 0.89 -8.18
C ALA A 9 2.32 -0.34 -7.48
N THR A 10 1.82 -1.32 -8.25
CA THR A 10 1.32 -2.59 -7.70
C THR A 10 2.44 -3.42 -7.08
N ILE A 11 3.62 -3.48 -7.70
CA ILE A 11 4.78 -4.20 -7.15
C ILE A 11 5.24 -3.55 -5.84
N ALA A 12 5.36 -2.22 -5.81
CA ALA A 12 5.74 -1.49 -4.61
C ALA A 12 4.69 -1.62 -3.49
N ALA A 13 3.40 -1.57 -3.83
CA ALA A 13 2.30 -1.85 -2.89
C ALA A 13 2.42 -3.26 -2.30
N ASN A 14 2.63 -4.28 -3.14
CA ASN A 14 2.80 -5.68 -2.74
C ASN A 14 4.06 -5.90 -1.89
N ALA A 15 5.17 -5.23 -2.22
CA ALA A 15 6.38 -5.19 -1.40
C ALA A 15 6.15 -4.49 -0.05
N GLY A 16 5.04 -3.74 0.05
CA GLY A 16 4.52 -3.25 1.30
C GLY A 16 4.63 -1.76 1.51
N ALA A 17 4.88 -0.99 0.45
CA ALA A 17 4.87 0.46 0.49
C ALA A 17 3.48 0.97 0.86
N SER A 18 3.45 1.89 1.82
CA SER A 18 2.27 2.65 2.21
C SER A 18 1.82 3.61 1.10
N PRO A 19 0.57 4.13 1.17
CA PRO A 19 0.08 5.10 0.19
C PRO A 19 0.98 6.34 0.08
N HIS A 20 1.51 6.82 1.21
CA HIS A 20 2.40 7.98 1.25
C HIS A 20 3.77 7.71 0.62
N GLU A 21 4.32 6.50 0.76
CA GLU A 21 5.58 6.12 0.10
C GLU A 21 5.39 6.03 -1.42
N LEU A 22 4.25 5.51 -1.90
CA LEU A 22 3.92 5.52 -3.33
C LEU A 22 3.71 6.94 -3.86
N MET A 23 3.06 7.80 -3.08
CA MET A 23 2.91 9.21 -3.45
C MET A 23 4.27 9.89 -3.63
N ALA A 24 5.23 9.62 -2.74
CA ALA A 24 6.60 10.14 -2.86
C ALA A 24 7.34 9.54 -4.07
N MET A 25 7.24 8.22 -4.31
CA MET A 25 7.90 7.54 -5.43
C MET A 25 7.40 7.99 -6.81
N TYR A 26 6.10 8.26 -6.93
CA TYR A 26 5.45 8.57 -8.21
C TYR A 26 5.06 10.04 -8.36
N GLY A 27 5.36 10.88 -7.37
CA GLY A 27 5.05 12.30 -7.38
C GLY A 27 3.54 12.59 -7.38
N TRP A 28 2.74 11.73 -6.75
CA TRP A 28 1.29 11.91 -6.69
C TRP A 28 0.91 12.85 -5.55
N SER A 29 0.10 13.86 -5.87
CA SER A 29 -0.41 14.83 -4.90
C SER A 29 -1.67 14.38 -4.18
N LYS A 30 -2.38 13.37 -4.70
CA LYS A 30 -3.61 12.82 -4.12
C LYS A 30 -3.42 11.39 -3.64
N THR A 31 -3.95 11.10 -2.47
CA THR A 31 -4.00 9.76 -1.87
C THR A 31 -4.90 8.81 -2.66
N ASP A 32 -5.96 9.31 -3.32
CA ASP A 32 -6.92 8.48 -4.07
C ASP A 32 -6.25 7.53 -5.09
N MET A 33 -5.21 8.00 -5.77
CA MET A 33 -4.46 7.19 -6.73
C MET A 33 -3.60 6.13 -6.04
N ALA A 34 -2.97 6.48 -4.91
CA ALA A 34 -2.18 5.53 -4.14
C ALA A 34 -3.06 4.47 -3.46
N ASP A 35 -4.23 4.87 -2.98
CA ASP A 35 -5.22 4.00 -2.36
C ASP A 35 -5.76 2.99 -3.37
N LEU A 36 -5.98 3.39 -4.62
CA LEU A 36 -6.43 2.48 -5.68
C LEU A 36 -5.47 1.30 -5.89
N TYR A 37 -4.17 1.52 -5.72
CA TYR A 37 -3.13 0.49 -5.89
C TYR A 37 -2.78 -0.25 -4.60
N THR A 38 -3.11 0.30 -3.43
CA THR A 38 -2.70 -0.26 -2.14
C THR A 38 -3.85 -0.83 -1.31
N ARG A 39 -5.11 -0.59 -1.67
CA ARG A 39 -6.28 -0.94 -0.85
C ARG A 39 -6.27 -2.37 -0.34
N GLU A 40 -6.10 -3.34 -1.24
CA GLU A 40 -6.14 -4.76 -0.89
C GLU A 40 -4.92 -5.21 -0.08
N VAL A 41 -3.73 -4.72 -0.42
CA VAL A 41 -2.49 -5.10 0.27
C VAL A 41 -2.45 -4.49 1.66
N ASN A 42 -2.84 -3.22 1.78
CA ASN A 42 -2.95 -2.52 3.06
C ASN A 42 -4.00 -3.17 3.95
N ALA A 43 -5.16 -3.57 3.41
CA ALA A 43 -6.17 -4.26 4.19
C ALA A 43 -5.63 -5.57 4.80
N LYS A 44 -4.92 -6.38 4.01
CA LYS A 44 -4.29 -7.62 4.49
C LYS A 44 -3.20 -7.36 5.53
N LYS A 45 -2.31 -6.40 5.28
CA LYS A 45 -1.26 -6.00 6.24
C LYS A 45 -1.85 -5.47 7.54
N LEU A 46 -2.86 -4.60 7.46
CA LEU A 46 -3.50 -3.99 8.61
C LEU A 46 -4.22 -5.05 9.44
N ALA A 47 -4.94 -5.98 8.80
CA ALA A 47 -5.59 -7.11 9.46
C ALA A 47 -4.56 -8.01 10.18
N TYR A 48 -3.46 -8.36 9.52
CA TYR A 48 -2.39 -9.15 10.15
C TYR A 48 -1.75 -8.42 11.33
N LYS A 49 -1.43 -7.13 11.15
CA LYS A 49 -0.85 -6.30 12.21
C LYS A 49 -1.80 -6.16 13.41
N ALA A 50 -3.10 -5.95 13.15
CA ALA A 50 -4.13 -5.89 14.18
C ALA A 50 -4.27 -7.22 14.92
N ALA A 51 -4.34 -8.35 14.18
CA ALA A 51 -4.39 -9.68 14.78
C ALA A 51 -3.15 -9.97 15.64
N LYS A 52 -1.95 -9.60 15.17
CA LYS A 52 -0.72 -9.71 15.94
C LYS A 52 -0.73 -8.84 17.20
N MET A 53 -1.20 -7.59 17.11
CA MET A 53 -1.33 -6.70 18.26
C MET A 53 -2.30 -7.25 19.31
N ILE A 54 -3.39 -7.91 18.90
CA ILE A 54 -4.32 -8.57 19.83
C ILE A 54 -3.62 -9.75 20.50
N ASN A 55 -2.96 -10.62 19.73
CA ASN A 55 -2.27 -11.79 20.26
C ASN A 55 -1.12 -11.44 21.22
N ASP A 56 -0.35 -10.38 20.94
CA ASP A 56 0.77 -9.97 21.77
C ASP A 56 0.33 -9.29 23.10
N ASN A 57 -0.96 -8.96 23.25
CA ASN A 57 -1.55 -8.33 24.45
C ASN A 57 -2.52 -9.26 25.23
N VAL A 58 -2.55 -10.56 24.92
CA VAL A 58 -3.30 -11.61 25.65
C VAL A 58 -2.31 -12.57 26.28
#